data_AF-A0A9D5U7F7-F1
#
_entry.id   AF-A0A9D5U7F7-F1
#
_cell.length_a   1.000
_cell.length_b   1.000
_cell.length_c   1.000
_cell.angle_alpha   90.00
_cell.angle_beta   90.00
_cell.angle_gamma   90.00
#
_symmetry.space_group_name_H-M   'P 1'
#
loop_
_entity.id
_entity.type
_entity.pdbx_description
1 polymer ?
#
loop_
_entity_poly.entity_id
_entity_poly.type
_entity_poly.pdbx_seq_one_letter_code
_entity_poly.pdbx_strand_id
1 'polypeptide(L)'
;MNPINLFGQRGLARHGAAGTSGGILHDGEGFLLAWGDTVPEDGTAGYAAGCLFIKRGATDINAALYINIGDHDECDFDANGGGPTA
;
A
#
# COMPACT_ATOMS: atom_id res chain seq x y z
N MET A 1 -1.49 2.40 -31.57
CA MET A 1 -1.70 2.38 -30.11
C MET A 1 -0.92 3.54 -29.54
N ASN A 2 -1.57 4.49 -28.86
CA ASN A 2 -0.84 5.58 -28.21
C ASN A 2 -0.25 5.07 -26.90
N PRO A 3 1.03 5.32 -26.60
CA PRO A 3 1.60 4.95 -25.31
C PRO A 3 0.95 5.80 -24.22
N ILE A 4 0.52 5.15 -23.13
CA ILE A 4 0.10 5.83 -21.91
C ILE A 4 1.36 6.48 -21.33
N ASN A 5 1.46 7.80 -21.48
CA ASN A 5 2.59 8.57 -20.99
C ASN A 5 2.41 8.88 -19.50
N LEU A 6 2.66 7.88 -18.66
CA LEU A 6 2.40 7.91 -17.22
C LEU A 6 3.24 8.97 -16.47
N PHE A 7 4.32 9.45 -17.08
CA PHE A 7 5.26 10.41 -16.47
C PHE A 7 5.19 11.83 -17.05
N GLY A 8 4.29 12.08 -18.00
CA GLY A 8 4.10 13.40 -18.64
C GLY A 8 2.99 14.25 -18.02
N GLN A 9 2.17 13.68 -17.12
CA GLN A 9 1.15 14.44 -16.39
C GLN A 9 1.75 15.04 -15.12
N ARG A 10 1.59 16.35 -14.96
CA ARG A 10 2.16 17.25 -13.94
C ARG A 10 1.73 16.94 -12.49
N GLY A 11 1.76 15.69 -12.01
CA GLY A 11 1.06 15.35 -10.78
C GLY A 11 1.43 14.07 -10.03
N LEU A 12 2.42 13.28 -10.45
CA LEU A 12 2.96 12.22 -9.58
C LEU A 12 3.94 12.84 -8.57
N ALA A 13 3.42 13.62 -7.64
CA ALA A 13 4.17 13.98 -6.44
C ALA A 13 4.36 12.71 -5.60
N ARG A 14 5.56 12.50 -5.04
CA ARG A 14 5.73 11.56 -3.93
C ARG A 14 4.77 12.01 -2.83
N HIS A 15 3.64 11.35 -2.68
CA HIS A 15 2.76 11.63 -1.57
C HIS A 15 3.44 10.97 -0.36
N GLY A 16 3.95 11.80 0.54
CA GLY A 16 4.86 11.36 1.60
C GLY A 16 4.09 10.84 2.80
N ALA A 17 4.09 9.52 2.98
CA ALA A 17 4.05 8.94 4.31
C ALA A 17 5.49 9.00 4.86
N ALA A 18 5.68 9.57 6.06
CA ALA A 18 7.00 9.60 6.69
C ALA A 18 7.40 8.17 7.12
N GLY A 19 8.53 7.71 6.64
CA GLY A 19 9.00 6.32 6.78
C GLY A 19 9.49 5.81 5.42
N THR A 20 10.26 4.73 5.36
CA THR A 20 10.87 4.16 4.14
C THR A 20 9.87 3.61 3.11
N SER A 21 8.59 3.99 3.22
CA SER A 21 7.48 3.53 2.41
C SER A 21 6.97 4.63 1.47
N GLY A 22 6.63 4.26 0.23
CA GLY A 22 6.08 5.17 -0.78
C GLY A 22 4.77 4.64 -1.37
N GLY A 23 3.95 5.51 -1.94
CA GLY A 23 2.70 5.17 -2.62
C GLY A 23 2.64 5.68 -4.06
N ILE A 24 1.92 4.96 -4.93
CA ILE A 24 1.82 5.29 -6.36
C ILE A 24 0.38 5.60 -6.81
N LEU A 25 -0.63 5.04 -6.15
CA LEU A 25 -2.05 5.28 -6.45
C LEU A 25 -2.76 5.76 -5.19
N HIS A 26 -3.60 6.79 -5.31
CA HIS A 26 -4.37 7.39 -4.23
C HIS A 26 -5.80 7.65 -4.73
N ASP A 27 -6.81 7.36 -3.91
CA ASP A 27 -8.23 7.51 -4.29
C ASP A 27 -8.89 8.81 -3.78
N GLY A 28 -8.27 9.48 -2.82
CA GLY A 28 -8.79 10.67 -2.16
C GLY A 28 -8.88 10.48 -0.64
N GLU A 29 -9.05 9.22 -0.21
CA GLU A 29 -9.08 8.79 1.19
C GLU A 29 -7.73 8.21 1.62
N GLY A 30 -6.95 7.61 0.71
CA GLY A 30 -5.60 7.15 1.03
C GLY A 30 -4.90 6.48 -0.14
N PHE A 31 -3.74 5.87 0.14
CA PHE A 31 -3.05 5.05 -0.83
C PHE A 31 -3.81 3.76 -1.15
N LEU A 32 -3.87 3.41 -2.42
CA LEU A 32 -4.35 2.12 -2.92
C LEU A 32 -3.19 1.14 -3.21
N LEU A 33 -1.98 1.67 -3.42
CA LEU A 33 -0.78 0.86 -3.64
C LEU A 33 0.44 1.53 -3.01
N ALA A 34 1.11 0.81 -2.11
CA ALA A 34 2.29 1.22 -1.40
C ALA A 34 3.36 0.12 -1.34
N TRP A 35 4.58 0.49 -0.96
CA TRP A 35 5.69 -0.44 -0.75
C TRP A 35 6.61 0.07 0.36
N GLY A 36 7.35 -0.82 1.00
CA GLY A 36 8.33 -0.47 2.03
C GLY A 36 8.99 -1.69 2.68
N ASP A 37 9.91 -1.48 3.61
CA ASP A 37 10.62 -2.58 4.28
C ASP A 37 9.84 -3.10 5.51
N THR A 38 9.08 -2.21 6.14
CA THR A 38 8.21 -2.51 7.30
C THR A 38 6.77 -2.27 6.88
N VAL A 39 5.89 -3.22 7.21
CA VAL A 39 4.44 -3.07 6.99
C VAL A 39 3.93 -2.01 7.97
N PRO A 40 3.06 -1.09 7.55
CA PRO A 40 2.45 -0.12 8.45
C PRO A 40 1.78 -0.81 9.64
N GLU A 41 1.89 -0.21 10.83
CA GLU A 41 1.23 -0.70 12.04
C GLU A 41 -0.26 -0.35 12.02
N ASP A 42 -1.03 -1.02 12.86
CA ASP A 42 -2.48 -0.81 12.92
C ASP A 42 -2.82 0.66 13.26
N GLY A 43 -3.81 1.22 12.56
CA GLY A 43 -4.18 2.63 12.68
C GLY A 43 -3.20 3.63 12.07
N THR A 44 -2.22 3.18 11.28
CA THR A 44 -1.37 4.10 10.51
C THR A 44 -2.20 4.82 9.44
N ALA A 45 -2.38 6.13 9.60
CA ALA A 45 -3.09 6.95 8.62
C ALA A 45 -2.41 6.97 7.23
N GLY A 46 -3.23 7.15 6.20
CA GLY A 46 -2.76 7.37 4.82
C GLY A 46 -2.96 6.19 3.87
N TYR A 47 -3.55 5.09 4.32
CA TYR A 47 -3.82 3.92 3.50
C TYR A 47 -5.33 3.72 3.38
N ALA A 48 -5.85 3.63 2.16
CA ALA A 48 -7.26 3.38 1.95
C ALA A 48 -7.60 1.92 2.24
N ALA A 49 -8.88 1.62 2.49
CA ALA A 49 -9.36 0.25 2.53
C ALA A 49 -9.04 -0.47 1.21
N GLY A 50 -8.53 -1.69 1.29
CA GLY A 50 -8.07 -2.46 0.13
C GLY A 50 -6.71 -2.02 -0.42
N CYS A 51 -5.97 -1.13 0.26
CA CYS A 51 -4.61 -0.79 -0.12
C CYS A 51 -3.75 -2.05 -0.23
N LEU A 52 -3.01 -2.17 -1.32
CA LEU A 52 -1.99 -3.21 -1.48
C LEU A 52 -0.65 -2.70 -0.98
N PHE A 53 0.01 -3.42 -0.08
CA PHE A 53 1.35 -3.10 0.39
C PHE A 53 2.36 -4.19 0.01
N ILE A 54 3.37 -3.81 -0.76
CA ILE A 54 4.46 -4.70 -1.19
C ILE A 54 5.63 -4.58 -0.22
N LYS A 55 5.90 -5.63 0.56
CA LYS A 55 7.03 -5.67 1.49
C LYS A 55 8.33 -5.99 0.75
N ARG A 56 9.26 -5.04 0.75
CA ARG A 56 10.59 -5.22 0.18
C ARG A 56 11.43 -6.15 1.06
N GLY A 57 12.17 -7.04 0.43
CA GLY A 57 13.04 -7.99 1.13
C GLY A 57 12.30 -9.12 1.84
N ALA A 58 10.99 -9.28 1.60
CA ALA A 58 10.29 -10.48 2.02
C ALA A 58 10.93 -11.72 1.39
N THR A 59 11.23 -12.72 2.21
CA THR A 59 11.77 -14.01 1.77
C THR A 59 10.71 -15.11 1.72
N ASP A 60 9.52 -14.83 2.25
CA ASP A 60 8.33 -15.69 2.20
C ASP A 60 7.26 -15.02 1.32
N ILE A 61 6.65 -15.78 0.42
CA ILE A 61 5.57 -15.34 -0.45
C ILE A 61 4.34 -14.88 0.36
N ASN A 62 4.08 -15.52 1.50
CA ASN A 62 2.97 -15.14 2.38
C ASN A 62 3.24 -13.84 3.14
N ALA A 63 4.48 -13.34 3.13
CA ALA A 63 4.87 -12.07 3.75
C ALA A 63 5.29 -11.02 2.71
N ALA A 64 5.04 -11.24 1.42
CA ALA A 64 5.45 -10.34 0.35
C ALA A 64 4.38 -9.29 -0.01
N LEU A 65 3.11 -9.64 0.17
CA LEU A 65 1.97 -8.78 -0.15
C LEU A 65 0.97 -8.76 1.00
N TYR A 66 0.59 -7.54 1.39
CA TYR A 66 -0.41 -7.27 2.42
C TYR A 66 -1.56 -6.48 1.83
N ILE A 67 -2.75 -6.65 2.41
CA ILE A 67 -3.97 -5.93 2.04
C ILE A 67 -4.49 -5.22 3.28
N ASN A 68 -4.74 -3.91 3.18
CA ASN A 68 -5.43 -3.18 4.25
C ASN A 68 -6.89 -3.62 4.27
N ILE A 69 -7.34 -4.29 5.33
CA ILE A 69 -8.74 -4.68 5.54
C ILE A 69 -9.52 -3.65 6.37
N GLY A 70 -8.81 -2.76 7.08
CA GLY A 70 -9.38 -1.62 7.79
C GLY A 70 -9.64 -0.42 6.88
N ASP A 71 -10.30 0.60 7.42
CA ASP A 71 -10.46 1.88 6.73
C ASP A 71 -9.21 2.80 6.89
N HIS A 72 -9.34 4.08 6.54
CA HIS A 72 -8.24 5.04 6.63
C HIS A 72 -7.74 5.25 8.06
N ASP A 73 -8.64 5.22 9.04
CA ASP A 73 -8.35 5.48 10.44
C ASP A 73 -7.97 4.19 11.18
N GLU A 74 -8.49 3.05 10.74
CA GLU A 74 -8.30 1.74 11.36
C GLU A 74 -7.13 0.94 10.78
N CYS A 75 -6.63 1.30 9.58
CA CYS A 75 -5.53 0.66 8.82
C CYS A 75 -5.04 -0.66 9.43
N ASP A 76 -5.39 -1.80 8.83
CA ASP A 76 -5.08 -3.14 9.33
C ASP A 76 -4.55 -3.99 8.17
N PHE A 77 -3.24 -4.21 8.12
CA PHE A 77 -2.58 -4.90 7.00
C PHE A 77 -2.40 -6.39 7.26
N ASP A 78 -3.18 -7.19 6.55
CA ASP A 78 -3.10 -8.64 6.59
C ASP A 78 -2.31 -9.22 5.43
N ALA A 79 -1.50 -10.22 5.74
CA ALA A 79 -0.78 -11.02 4.75
C ALA A 79 -1.76 -11.77 3.83
N ASN A 80 -1.57 -11.69 2.51
CA ASN A 80 -2.43 -12.32 1.51
C ASN A 80 -2.50 -13.88 1.60
N GLY A 81 -1.71 -14.51 2.47
CA GLY A 81 -1.76 -15.95 2.76
C GLY A 81 -2.28 -16.33 4.16
N GLY A 82 -2.62 -15.35 4.99
CA GLY A 82 -2.92 -15.51 6.41
C GLY A 82 -4.39 -15.30 6.80
N GLY A 83 -5.34 -15.47 5.86
CA GLY A 83 -6.76 -15.38 6.18
C GLY A 83 -7.15 -16.34 7.32
N PRO A 84 -8.18 -16.02 8.13
CA PRO A 84 -8.55 -16.84 9.29
C PRO A 84 -8.79 -18.28 8.84
N THR A 85 -8.00 -19.21 9.37
CA THR A 85 -8.30 -20.64 9.25
C THR A 85 -9.63 -20.89 9.95
N ALA A 86 -10.62 -21.31 9.17
CA ALA A 86 -11.94 -21.71 9.65
C ALA A 86 -11.87 -22.77 10.76
#